data_AF-A0A934FY95-F1
#
_entry.id   AF-A0A934FY95-F1
#
_cell.length_a   1.000
_cell.length_b   1.000
_cell.length_c   1.000
_cell.angle_alpha   90.00
_cell.angle_beta   90.00
_cell.angle_gamma   90.00
#
_symmetry.space_group_name_H-M   'P 1'
#
loop_
_entity.id
_entity.type
_entity.pdbx_description
1 polymer ?
#
loop_
_entity_poly.entity_id
_entity_poly.type
_entity_poly.pdbx_seq_one_letter_code
_entity_poly.pdbx_strand_id
1 'polypeptide(L)'
;MSNLSVASDVVCLLTDRSLNRPWLLYEAGVAKGKLDTPVHGIALGVPLDKVGVGPFYQFQNCDGNDKDSLSTLVRQLCERVPGLAPDDEVVMSQVGIFTSKADGVLKSLGGSKKTDKKDSVEDGAVAKVVEEMKILVRDLSMRFEHQLAEGPNRLRQRRLRRFHPGMFEEMLHMSQGASSSPIGILIIASLVRDDIPWLYELGVEAYRILKSGKSSAAFEAARAFRDATEMAVRGPYMDEMGFLSKEARLMLRELPIMIEHCLQDFFGNSSRHQLRLDKAPKKE
;
A
#
# COMPACT_ATOMS: atom_id res chain seq x y z
N MET A 1 15.79 -36.37 15.36
CA MET A 1 15.46 -35.02 15.87
C MET A 1 16.61 -34.33 16.62
N SER A 2 17.48 -35.05 17.35
CA SER A 2 18.62 -34.47 18.08
C SER A 2 19.72 -33.84 17.21
N ASN A 3 19.86 -34.30 15.96
CA ASN A 3 20.96 -33.86 15.10
C ASN A 3 20.62 -32.58 14.32
N LEU A 4 19.33 -32.27 14.13
CA LEU A 4 18.88 -31.05 13.45
C LEU A 4 19.13 -29.80 14.30
N SER A 5 19.04 -29.92 15.63
CA SER A 5 19.29 -28.81 16.55
C SER A 5 20.77 -28.45 16.73
N VAL A 6 21.68 -29.29 16.23
CA VAL A 6 23.14 -29.11 16.33
C VAL A 6 23.77 -28.76 14.97
N ALA A 7 23.07 -29.03 13.87
CA ALA A 7 23.56 -28.75 12.54
C ALA A 7 23.57 -27.25 12.23
N SER A 8 24.61 -26.77 11.55
CA SER A 8 24.67 -25.40 11.03
C SER A 8 23.76 -25.22 9.81
N ASP A 9 23.66 -26.25 8.98
CA ASP A 9 22.95 -26.24 7.69
C ASP A 9 22.31 -27.59 7.41
N VAL A 10 21.19 -27.57 6.67
CA VAL A 10 20.52 -28.78 6.21
C VAL A 10 20.63 -28.87 4.70
N VAL A 11 21.06 -30.02 4.20
CA VAL A 11 21.19 -30.30 2.77
C VAL A 11 20.23 -31.44 2.38
N CYS A 12 19.31 -31.15 1.47
CA CYS A 12 18.33 -32.09 0.95
C CYS A 12 18.77 -32.61 -0.42
N LEU A 13 18.91 -33.93 -0.56
CA LEU A 13 19.19 -34.57 -1.86
C LEU A 13 17.88 -34.84 -2.60
N LEU A 14 17.65 -34.08 -3.67
CA LEU A 14 16.41 -34.03 -4.43
C LEU A 14 16.58 -34.85 -5.72
N THR A 15 16.02 -36.06 -5.68
CA THR A 15 15.97 -37.04 -6.76
C THR A 15 14.51 -37.29 -7.12
N ASP A 16 14.25 -37.94 -8.25
CA ASP A 16 12.89 -38.23 -8.68
C ASP A 16 12.06 -39.01 -7.63
N ARG A 17 12.73 -39.86 -6.83
CA ARG A 17 12.12 -40.64 -5.74
C ARG A 17 11.98 -39.88 -4.43
N SER A 18 12.70 -38.78 -4.22
CA SER A 18 12.67 -38.03 -2.96
C SER A 18 11.76 -36.80 -3.01
N LEU A 19 11.47 -36.24 -4.20
CA LEU A 19 10.57 -35.10 -4.37
C LEU A 19 9.15 -35.35 -3.82
N ASN A 20 8.64 -36.56 -3.98
CA ASN A 20 7.29 -36.91 -3.53
C ASN A 20 7.21 -37.43 -2.09
N ARG A 21 8.31 -37.39 -1.32
CA ARG A 21 8.33 -37.92 0.06
C ARG A 21 7.87 -36.86 1.06
N PRO A 22 6.72 -37.04 1.74
CA PRO A 22 6.20 -36.04 2.68
C PRO A 22 7.14 -35.77 3.85
N TRP A 23 7.91 -36.77 4.27
CA TRP A 23 8.83 -36.65 5.40
C TRP A 23 10.01 -35.71 5.11
N LEU A 24 10.48 -35.63 3.85
CA LEU A 24 11.55 -34.71 3.47
C LEU A 24 11.09 -33.26 3.58
N LEU A 25 9.85 -32.99 3.18
CA LEU A 25 9.22 -31.68 3.32
C LEU A 25 8.96 -31.31 4.77
N TYR A 26 8.53 -32.29 5.58
CA TYR A 26 8.34 -32.08 7.00
C TYR A 26 9.65 -31.68 7.69
N GLU A 27 10.74 -32.42 7.48
CA GLU A 27 12.03 -32.11 8.12
C GLU A 27 12.63 -30.80 7.61
N ALA A 28 12.62 -30.57 6.30
CA ALA A 28 13.10 -29.33 5.70
C ALA A 28 12.27 -28.11 6.16
N GLY A 29 10.95 -28.28 6.31
CA GLY A 29 10.06 -27.27 6.84
C GLY A 29 10.29 -26.99 8.33
N VAL A 30 10.58 -28.02 9.14
CA VAL A 30 10.93 -27.85 10.55
C VAL A 30 12.28 -27.14 10.70
N ALA A 31 13.28 -27.50 9.90
CA ALA A 31 14.59 -26.84 9.90
C ALA A 31 14.46 -25.34 9.59
N LYS A 32 13.75 -24.99 8.52
CA LYS A 32 13.57 -23.59 8.11
C LYS A 32 12.64 -22.81 9.04
N GLY A 33 11.53 -23.41 9.48
CA GLY A 33 10.48 -22.68 10.21
C GLY A 33 10.71 -22.59 11.72
N LYS A 34 11.18 -23.67 12.36
CA LYS A 34 11.30 -23.75 13.82
C LYS A 34 12.73 -23.49 14.32
N LEU A 35 13.73 -23.88 13.54
CA LEU A 35 15.14 -23.78 13.91
C LEU A 35 15.88 -22.65 13.16
N ASP A 36 15.18 -21.95 12.25
CA ASP A 36 15.73 -20.91 11.36
C ASP A 36 17.05 -21.32 10.68
N THR A 37 17.20 -22.62 10.41
CA THR A 37 18.43 -23.19 9.86
C THR A 37 18.37 -23.12 8.34
N PRO A 38 19.45 -22.72 7.63
CA PRO A 38 19.46 -22.67 6.19
C PRO A 38 19.25 -24.06 5.58
N VAL A 39 18.36 -24.15 4.60
CA VAL A 39 18.06 -25.39 3.87
C VAL A 39 18.48 -25.23 2.41
N HIS A 40 19.34 -26.13 1.96
CA HIS A 40 19.84 -26.18 0.58
C HIS A 40 19.34 -27.45 -0.10
N GLY A 41 18.83 -27.34 -1.32
CA GLY A 41 18.38 -28.48 -2.12
C GLY A 41 19.37 -28.80 -3.23
N ILE A 42 19.80 -30.05 -3.37
CA ILE A 42 20.68 -30.50 -4.46
C ILE A 42 19.85 -31.35 -5.42
N ALA A 43 19.61 -30.85 -6.64
CA ALA A 43 18.88 -31.58 -7.67
C ALA A 43 19.79 -32.63 -8.34
N LEU A 44 19.54 -33.92 -8.09
CA LEU A 44 20.33 -35.04 -8.61
C LEU A 44 19.48 -35.88 -9.58
N GLY A 45 19.86 -35.88 -10.86
CA GLY A 45 19.15 -36.62 -11.90
C GLY A 45 17.75 -36.10 -12.22
N VAL A 46 17.44 -34.86 -11.83
CA VAL A 46 16.16 -34.18 -12.07
C VAL A 46 16.42 -32.73 -12.50
N PRO A 47 15.68 -32.18 -13.47
CA PRO A 47 15.80 -30.77 -13.84
C PRO A 47 15.49 -29.84 -12.67
N LEU A 48 16.26 -28.76 -12.54
CA LEU A 48 16.07 -27.75 -11.49
C LEU A 48 14.67 -27.15 -11.49
N ASP A 49 14.04 -27.00 -12.66
CA ASP A 49 12.69 -26.47 -12.81
C ASP A 49 11.64 -27.34 -12.09
N LYS A 50 11.80 -28.67 -12.12
CA LYS A 50 10.89 -29.59 -11.43
C LYS A 50 11.04 -29.51 -9.90
N VAL A 51 12.21 -29.10 -9.43
CA VAL A 51 12.49 -28.88 -8.00
C VAL A 51 11.99 -27.50 -7.56
N GLY A 52 12.18 -26.49 -8.40
CA GLY A 52 11.74 -25.12 -8.16
C GLY A 52 10.22 -24.95 -8.20
N VAL A 53 9.51 -25.75 -8.99
CA VAL A 53 8.04 -25.74 -9.03
C VAL A 53 7.50 -26.73 -7.99
N GLY A 54 7.36 -26.28 -6.75
CA GLY A 54 6.81 -27.12 -5.68
C GLY A 54 7.08 -26.61 -4.26
N PRO A 55 6.84 -27.46 -3.25
CA PRO A 55 7.03 -27.11 -1.84
C PRO A 55 8.49 -26.87 -1.45
N PHE A 56 9.44 -27.20 -2.34
CA PHE A 56 10.88 -26.91 -2.20
C PHE A 56 11.31 -25.56 -2.84
N TYR A 57 10.37 -24.79 -3.42
CA TYR A 57 10.66 -23.46 -4.01
C TYR A 57 11.31 -22.50 -3.01
N GLN A 58 10.95 -22.63 -1.74
CA GLN A 58 11.43 -21.73 -0.70
C GLN A 58 12.87 -22.03 -0.27
N PHE A 59 13.51 -23.09 -0.77
CA PHE A 59 14.88 -23.47 -0.41
C PHE A 59 15.89 -22.98 -1.44
N GLN A 60 17.14 -22.82 -1.02
CA GLN A 60 18.24 -22.48 -1.93
C GLN A 60 18.62 -23.74 -2.71
N ASN A 61 18.08 -23.89 -3.91
CA ASN A 61 18.30 -25.08 -4.74
C ASN A 61 19.49 -24.89 -5.69
N CYS A 62 20.33 -25.91 -5.81
CA CYS A 62 21.44 -25.97 -6.76
C CYS A 62 21.26 -27.16 -7.71
N ASP A 63 21.79 -27.01 -8.93
CA ASP A 63 21.89 -28.13 -9.86
C ASP A 63 23.05 -29.05 -9.41
N GLY A 64 22.74 -30.31 -9.16
CA GLY A 64 23.71 -31.32 -8.75
C GLY A 64 24.49 -31.94 -9.91
N ASN A 65 24.14 -31.62 -11.16
CA ASN A 65 24.91 -32.01 -12.34
C ASN A 65 26.01 -30.98 -12.68
N ASP A 66 25.86 -29.74 -12.22
CA ASP A 66 26.84 -28.69 -12.42
C ASP A 66 27.91 -28.68 -11.31
N LYS A 67 29.15 -28.93 -11.70
CA LYS A 67 30.29 -29.04 -10.77
C LYS A 67 30.66 -27.70 -10.16
N ASP A 68 30.46 -26.59 -10.88
CA ASP A 68 30.82 -25.25 -10.41
C ASP A 68 29.80 -24.72 -9.40
N SER A 69 28.50 -24.97 -9.64
CA SER A 69 27.44 -24.71 -8.67
C SER A 69 27.63 -25.53 -7.38
N LEU A 70 27.96 -26.82 -7.49
CA LEU A 70 28.23 -27.68 -6.34
C LEU A 70 29.46 -27.25 -5.55
N SER A 71 30.55 -26.88 -6.22
CA SER A 71 31.77 -26.42 -5.54
C SER A 71 31.54 -25.10 -4.80
N THR A 72 30.73 -24.21 -5.37
CA THR A 72 30.30 -22.97 -4.71
C THR A 72 29.48 -23.26 -3.46
N LEU A 73 28.53 -24.20 -3.53
CA LEU A 73 27.74 -24.62 -2.36
C LEU A 73 28.64 -25.20 -1.26
N VAL A 74 29.59 -26.08 -1.61
CA VAL A 74 30.52 -26.66 -0.64
C VAL A 74 31.37 -25.58 0.03
N ARG A 75 31.84 -24.57 -0.71
CA ARG A 75 32.55 -23.42 -0.13
C ARG A 75 31.68 -22.65 0.86
N GLN A 76 30.45 -22.33 0.49
CA GLN A 76 29.50 -21.64 1.38
C GLN A 76 29.25 -22.42 2.68
N LEU A 77 29.15 -23.75 2.59
CA LEU A 77 29.01 -24.61 3.77
C LEU A 77 30.28 -24.63 4.62
N CYS A 78 31.46 -24.64 4.00
CA CYS A 78 32.74 -24.63 4.72
C CYS A 78 33.00 -23.29 5.43
N GLU A 79 32.66 -22.16 4.81
CA GLU A 79 32.80 -20.82 5.41
C GLU A 79 31.98 -20.64 6.69
N ARG A 80 30.85 -21.36 6.82
CA ARG A 80 30.00 -21.33 8.01
C ARG A 80 30.58 -22.09 9.20
N VAL A 81 31.61 -22.91 8.98
CA VAL A 81 32.30 -23.65 10.04
C VAL A 81 33.59 -22.92 10.43
N PRO A 82 33.73 -22.43 11.68
CA PRO A 82 34.90 -21.68 12.09
C PRO A 82 36.17 -22.53 12.01
N GLY A 83 37.20 -22.03 11.30
CA GLY A 83 38.50 -22.69 11.17
C GLY A 83 38.62 -23.68 10.00
N LEU A 84 37.59 -23.79 9.14
CA LEU A 84 37.64 -24.65 7.95
C LEU A 84 37.88 -23.81 6.69
N ALA A 85 39.11 -23.82 6.18
CA ALA A 85 39.48 -23.21 4.90
C ALA A 85 39.93 -24.31 3.93
N PRO A 86 38.99 -24.88 3.14
CA PRO A 86 39.33 -25.93 2.21
C PRO A 86 40.08 -25.35 1.00
N ASP A 87 41.05 -26.12 0.49
CA ASP A 87 41.74 -25.80 -0.76
C ASP A 87 40.82 -26.05 -1.96
N ASP A 88 40.84 -25.12 -2.92
CA ASP A 88 39.97 -25.09 -4.09
C ASP A 88 40.13 -26.32 -4.96
N GLU A 89 41.37 -26.78 -5.16
CA GLU A 89 41.67 -27.98 -5.93
C GLU A 89 41.10 -29.24 -5.26
N VAL A 90 41.16 -29.28 -3.93
CA VAL A 90 40.62 -30.38 -3.13
C VAL A 90 39.10 -30.41 -3.24
N VAL A 91 38.41 -29.27 -3.11
CA VAL A 91 36.95 -29.20 -3.24
C VAL A 91 36.51 -29.69 -4.62
N MET A 92 37.16 -29.22 -5.69
CA MET A 92 36.82 -29.62 -7.07
C MET A 92 37.03 -31.12 -7.29
N SER A 93 38.12 -31.68 -6.76
CA SER A 93 38.38 -33.13 -6.84
C SER A 93 37.31 -33.95 -6.11
N GLN A 94 36.88 -33.52 -4.92
CA GLN A 94 35.87 -34.22 -4.13
C GLN A 94 34.47 -34.11 -4.74
N VAL A 95 34.10 -32.95 -5.29
CA VAL A 95 32.87 -32.77 -6.07
C VAL A 95 32.88 -33.68 -7.31
N GLY A 96 34.03 -33.85 -7.96
CA GLY A 96 34.22 -34.79 -9.07
C GLY A 96 33.97 -36.25 -8.68
N ILE A 97 34.49 -36.66 -7.51
CA ILE A 97 34.27 -38.00 -6.95
C ILE A 97 32.80 -38.19 -6.56
N PHE A 98 32.21 -37.20 -5.90
CA PHE A 98 30.80 -37.22 -5.49
C PHE A 98 29.86 -37.38 -6.68
N THR A 99 30.01 -36.54 -7.70
CA THR A 99 29.18 -36.57 -8.91
C THR A 99 29.27 -37.92 -9.62
N SER A 100 30.48 -38.47 -9.75
CA SER A 100 30.70 -39.78 -10.37
C SER A 100 30.07 -40.94 -9.57
N LYS A 101 30.13 -40.88 -8.24
CA LYS A 101 29.47 -41.86 -7.36
C LYS A 101 27.94 -41.71 -7.39
N ALA A 102 27.45 -40.47 -7.35
CA ALA A 102 26.03 -40.16 -7.43
C ALA A 102 25.43 -40.67 -8.73
N ASP A 103 26.11 -40.47 -9.87
CA ASP A 103 25.71 -41.02 -11.16
C ASP A 103 25.67 -42.56 -11.17
N GLY A 104 26.67 -43.21 -10.56
CA GLY A 104 26.67 -44.67 -10.40
C GLY A 104 25.46 -45.17 -9.62
N VAL A 105 25.12 -44.49 -8.52
CA VAL A 105 23.96 -44.82 -7.69
C VAL A 105 22.65 -44.54 -8.44
N LEU A 106 22.52 -43.40 -9.12
CA LEU A 106 21.34 -43.05 -9.93
C LEU A 106 21.10 -44.07 -11.05
N LYS A 107 22.16 -44.53 -11.72
CA LYS A 107 22.07 -45.59 -12.74
C LYS A 107 21.61 -46.92 -12.15
N SER A 108 22.09 -47.29 -10.95
CA SER A 108 21.64 -48.50 -10.25
C SER A 108 20.16 -48.41 -9.80
N LEU A 109 19.68 -47.20 -9.49
CA LEU A 109 18.30 -46.94 -9.11
C LEU A 109 17.36 -46.88 -10.32
N GLY A 110 17.88 -46.59 -11.52
CA GLY A 110 17.17 -46.44 -12.80
C GLY A 110 16.61 -47.73 -13.43
N GLY A 111 16.67 -48.87 -12.74
CA GLY A 111 16.15 -50.16 -13.22
C GLY A 111 14.62 -50.31 -13.31
N SER A 112 13.81 -49.27 -13.09
CA SER A 112 12.36 -49.35 -13.33
C SER A 112 11.83 -48.14 -14.09
N LYS A 113 11.43 -48.40 -15.34
CA LYS A 113 10.62 -47.61 -16.28
C LYS A 113 11.16 -46.23 -16.69
N LYS A 114 11.73 -46.22 -17.89
CA LYS A 114 11.45 -45.17 -18.89
C LYS A 114 9.93 -44.98 -19.00
N THR A 115 9.45 -43.83 -18.56
CA THR A 115 8.34 -43.15 -19.22
C THR A 115 8.95 -41.97 -19.94
N ASP A 116 9.25 -42.18 -21.22
CA ASP A 116 9.32 -41.10 -22.19
C ASP A 116 7.97 -40.40 -22.21
N LYS A 117 7.83 -39.32 -21.44
CA LYS A 117 7.04 -38.18 -21.87
C LYS A 117 7.98 -37.01 -21.95
N LYS A 118 8.35 -36.72 -23.19
CA LYS A 118 8.74 -35.39 -23.65
C LYS A 118 7.57 -34.45 -23.31
N ASP A 119 7.51 -33.99 -22.07
CA ASP A 119 6.87 -32.72 -21.77
C ASP A 119 7.96 -31.67 -22.02
N SER A 120 8.28 -31.46 -23.29
CA SER A 120 8.56 -30.11 -23.72
C SER A 120 7.27 -29.35 -23.44
N VAL A 121 7.15 -28.82 -22.23
CA VAL A 121 6.24 -27.72 -21.97
C VAL A 121 6.54 -26.75 -23.09
N GLU A 122 5.57 -26.55 -23.98
CA GLU A 122 5.73 -25.67 -25.12
C GLU A 122 6.27 -24.35 -24.57
N ASP A 123 7.53 -24.01 -24.88
CA ASP A 123 8.09 -22.70 -24.56
C ASP A 123 7.16 -21.60 -25.10
N GLY A 124 6.38 -21.89 -26.15
CA GLY A 124 5.29 -21.07 -26.64
C GLY A 124 4.11 -20.90 -25.67
N ALA A 125 3.70 -21.93 -24.93
CA ALA A 125 2.64 -21.84 -23.92
C ALA A 125 3.10 -21.07 -22.68
N VAL A 126 4.34 -21.30 -22.22
CA VAL A 126 4.92 -20.53 -21.11
C VAL A 126 5.17 -19.09 -21.53
N ALA A 127 5.70 -18.85 -22.73
CA ALA A 127 5.82 -17.51 -23.30
C ALA A 127 4.47 -16.82 -23.39
N LYS A 128 3.41 -17.52 -23.79
CA LYS A 128 2.06 -16.97 -23.88
C LYS A 128 1.49 -16.60 -22.50
N VAL A 129 1.71 -17.43 -21.48
CA VAL A 129 1.32 -17.10 -20.09
C VAL A 129 2.13 -15.92 -19.55
N VAL A 130 3.42 -15.84 -19.87
CA VAL A 130 4.27 -14.69 -19.49
C VAL A 130 3.87 -13.43 -20.24
N GLU A 131 3.47 -13.53 -21.50
CA GLU A 131 2.93 -12.43 -22.31
C GLU A 131 1.61 -11.94 -21.72
N GLU A 132 0.70 -12.85 -21.39
CA GLU A 132 -0.58 -12.54 -20.72
C GLU A 132 -0.34 -11.92 -19.34
N MET A 133 0.63 -12.43 -18.55
CA MET A 133 0.99 -11.85 -17.27
C MET A 133 1.59 -10.46 -17.42
N LYS A 134 2.41 -10.20 -18.45
CA LYS A 134 2.93 -8.85 -18.75
C LYS A 134 1.81 -7.90 -19.13
N ILE A 135 0.82 -8.35 -19.90
CA ILE A 135 -0.35 -7.55 -20.26
C ILE A 135 -1.17 -7.24 -19.01
N LEU A 136 -1.43 -8.22 -18.15
CA LEU A 136 -2.16 -8.03 -16.90
C LEU A 136 -1.41 -7.12 -15.92
N VAL A 137 -0.09 -7.25 -15.80
CA VAL A 137 0.73 -6.36 -14.96
C VAL A 137 0.77 -4.95 -15.52
N ARG A 138 0.89 -4.77 -16.85
CA ARG A 138 0.81 -3.45 -17.48
C ARG A 138 -0.58 -2.83 -17.31
N ASP A 139 -1.66 -3.61 -17.48
CA ASP A 139 -3.02 -3.13 -17.28
C ASP A 139 -3.28 -2.81 -15.80
N LEU A 140 -2.71 -3.59 -14.88
CA LEU A 140 -2.76 -3.30 -13.45
C LEU A 140 -1.99 -2.02 -13.12
N SER A 141 -0.76 -1.86 -13.63
CA SER A 141 0.02 -0.63 -13.46
C SER A 141 -0.68 0.57 -14.06
N MET A 142 -1.27 0.45 -15.25
CA MET A 142 -2.06 1.52 -15.86
C MET A 142 -3.31 1.84 -15.04
N ARG A 143 -4.01 0.84 -14.48
CA ARG A 143 -5.16 1.06 -13.57
C ARG A 143 -4.72 1.67 -12.25
N PHE A 144 -3.56 1.31 -11.73
CA PHE A 144 -2.97 1.90 -10.53
C PHE A 144 -2.53 3.33 -10.80
N GLU A 145 -1.85 3.62 -11.90
CA GLU A 145 -1.49 4.96 -12.33
C GLU A 145 -2.75 5.80 -12.57
N HIS A 146 -3.79 5.22 -13.16
CA HIS A 146 -5.08 5.88 -13.32
C HIS A 146 -5.74 6.11 -11.96
N GLN A 147 -5.64 5.21 -10.98
CA GLN A 147 -6.15 5.42 -9.62
C GLN A 147 -5.30 6.39 -8.78
N LEU A 148 -4.01 6.50 -9.05
CA LEU A 148 -3.10 7.43 -8.38
C LEU A 148 -3.21 8.84 -8.98
N ALA A 149 -3.31 8.95 -10.31
CA ALA A 149 -3.62 10.19 -11.02
C ALA A 149 -5.06 10.64 -10.71
N GLU A 150 -6.00 9.70 -10.56
CA GLU A 150 -7.35 9.93 -10.03
C GLU A 150 -7.41 9.70 -8.53
N GLY A 151 -6.54 10.37 -7.76
CA GLY A 151 -6.44 10.24 -6.30
C GLY A 151 -7.77 10.31 -5.52
N PRO A 152 -7.74 10.25 -4.17
CA PRO A 152 -8.94 10.10 -3.30
C PRO A 152 -10.09 11.12 -3.55
N ASN A 153 -9.83 12.15 -4.35
CA ASN A 153 -10.76 13.15 -4.83
C ASN A 153 -12.04 12.62 -5.51
N ARG A 154 -12.09 11.45 -6.17
CA ARG A 154 -13.36 11.03 -6.83
C ARG A 154 -14.48 10.60 -5.88
N LEU A 155 -14.17 10.05 -4.70
CA LEU A 155 -15.20 9.67 -3.74
C LEU A 155 -15.90 10.90 -3.13
N ARG A 156 -15.20 12.05 -3.02
CA ARG A 156 -15.79 13.33 -2.59
C ARG A 156 -16.29 14.20 -3.75
N GLN A 157 -15.65 14.20 -4.92
CA GLN A 157 -16.17 14.86 -6.13
C GLN A 157 -17.54 14.30 -6.55
N ARG A 158 -17.81 12.99 -6.37
CA ARG A 158 -19.16 12.42 -6.56
C ARG A 158 -20.18 12.94 -5.55
N ARG A 159 -19.77 13.28 -4.33
CA ARG A 159 -20.65 13.87 -3.31
C ARG A 159 -20.96 15.32 -3.69
N LEU A 160 -19.94 16.13 -3.99
CA LEU A 160 -20.09 17.53 -4.46
C LEU A 160 -20.88 17.66 -5.77
N ARG A 161 -20.77 16.70 -6.69
CA ARG A 161 -21.57 16.65 -7.93
C ARG A 161 -23.10 16.56 -7.72
N ARG A 162 -23.56 16.23 -6.50
CA ARG A 162 -25.01 16.13 -6.17
C ARG A 162 -25.51 17.27 -5.28
N PHE A 163 -24.66 18.20 -4.86
CA PHE A 163 -25.10 19.32 -4.02
C PHE A 163 -25.51 20.50 -4.90
N HIS A 164 -26.81 20.79 -4.94
CA HIS A 164 -27.32 22.02 -5.53
C HIS A 164 -27.13 23.18 -4.53
N PRO A 165 -26.74 24.40 -4.94
CA PRO A 165 -26.53 25.53 -4.03
C PRO A 165 -27.70 25.78 -3.05
N GLY A 166 -28.95 25.63 -3.50
CA GLY A 166 -30.14 25.78 -2.65
C GLY A 166 -30.26 24.78 -1.48
N MET A 167 -29.57 23.63 -1.52
CA MET A 167 -29.54 22.70 -0.37
C MET A 167 -28.69 23.24 0.79
N PHE A 168 -27.72 24.11 0.50
CA PHE A 168 -26.90 24.72 1.54
C PHE A 168 -27.64 25.79 2.31
N GLU A 169 -28.46 26.60 1.64
CA GLU A 169 -29.34 27.56 2.31
C GLU A 169 -30.25 26.83 3.29
N GLU A 170 -30.87 25.72 2.87
CA GLU A 170 -31.74 24.92 3.74
C GLU A 170 -30.98 24.30 4.93
N MET A 171 -29.77 23.76 4.70
CA MET A 171 -28.93 23.22 5.77
C MET A 171 -28.45 24.30 6.75
N LEU A 172 -28.10 25.49 6.25
CA LEU A 172 -27.75 26.65 7.06
C LEU A 172 -28.95 27.10 7.88
N HIS A 173 -30.14 27.17 7.29
CA HIS A 173 -31.40 27.48 7.96
C HIS A 173 -31.77 26.46 9.06
N MET A 174 -31.55 25.15 8.84
CA MET A 174 -31.76 24.12 9.86
C MET A 174 -30.77 24.25 11.03
N SER A 175 -29.55 24.70 10.77
CA SER A 175 -28.54 24.92 11.82
C SER A 175 -28.86 26.12 12.74
N GLN A 176 -29.82 26.97 12.35
CA GLN A 176 -30.24 28.15 13.11
C GLN A 176 -30.99 27.81 14.41
N GLY A 177 -31.50 26.58 14.55
CA GLY A 177 -32.18 26.12 15.77
C GLY A 177 -31.25 25.77 16.93
N ALA A 178 -29.96 25.54 16.65
CA ALA A 178 -28.97 25.11 17.65
C ALA A 178 -28.15 26.31 18.18
N SER A 179 -28.73 27.02 19.15
CA SER A 179 -28.01 27.86 20.12
C SER A 179 -26.92 28.80 19.55
N SER A 180 -27.27 29.90 18.88
CA SER A 180 -26.37 31.06 18.57
C SER A 180 -24.93 30.72 18.11
N SER A 181 -24.70 29.52 17.57
CA SER A 181 -23.37 28.99 17.36
C SER A 181 -22.96 29.31 15.93
N PRO A 182 -21.75 29.83 15.67
CA PRO A 182 -21.29 30.21 14.32
C PRO A 182 -20.97 28.98 13.45
N ILE A 183 -21.69 27.87 13.62
CA ILE A 183 -21.39 26.57 13.00
C ILE A 183 -21.48 26.59 11.48
N GLY A 184 -22.29 27.50 10.90
CA GLY A 184 -22.38 27.70 9.45
C GLY A 184 -21.03 28.01 8.81
N ILE A 185 -20.17 28.76 9.50
CA ILE A 185 -18.82 29.09 9.00
C ILE A 185 -17.92 27.85 8.98
N LEU A 186 -18.05 26.97 9.97
CA LEU A 186 -17.31 25.71 9.98
C LEU A 186 -17.79 24.74 8.89
N ILE A 187 -19.10 24.70 8.65
CA ILE A 187 -19.70 23.93 7.56
C ILE A 187 -19.15 24.43 6.22
N ILE A 188 -19.19 25.75 5.98
CA ILE A 188 -18.65 26.37 4.78
C ILE A 188 -17.16 26.06 4.61
N ALA A 189 -16.35 26.26 5.65
CA ALA A 189 -14.91 25.97 5.60
C ALA A 189 -14.63 24.49 5.27
N SER A 190 -15.45 23.56 5.78
CA SER A 190 -15.26 22.13 5.55
C SER A 190 -15.39 21.72 4.08
N LEU A 191 -16.06 22.52 3.25
CA LEU A 191 -16.22 22.27 1.82
C LEU A 191 -14.92 22.39 1.04
N VAL A 192 -13.98 23.19 1.55
CA VAL A 192 -12.71 23.49 0.89
C VAL A 192 -11.51 22.86 1.59
N ARG A 193 -11.72 22.02 2.61
CA ARG A 193 -10.65 21.41 3.43
C ARG A 193 -9.60 20.67 2.62
N ASP A 194 -10.02 19.88 1.65
CA ASP A 194 -9.08 19.02 0.92
C ASP A 194 -8.46 19.75 -0.28
N ASP A 195 -9.23 20.61 -0.95
CA ASP A 195 -8.80 21.29 -2.17
C ASP A 195 -7.97 22.55 -1.89
N ILE A 196 -8.30 23.26 -0.80
CA ILE A 196 -7.67 24.53 -0.42
C ILE A 196 -7.43 24.53 1.09
N PRO A 197 -6.45 23.74 1.59
CA PRO A 197 -6.24 23.54 3.03
C PRO A 197 -6.01 24.85 3.79
N TRP A 198 -5.29 25.81 3.18
CA TRP A 198 -5.04 27.12 3.78
C TRP A 198 -6.33 27.94 3.98
N LEU A 199 -7.34 27.76 3.13
CA LEU A 199 -8.63 28.44 3.25
C LEU A 199 -9.49 27.81 4.35
N TYR A 200 -9.40 26.49 4.52
CA TYR A 200 -10.04 25.79 5.63
C TYR A 200 -9.51 26.26 7.00
N GLU A 201 -8.18 26.40 7.14
CA GLU A 201 -7.58 26.90 8.39
C GLU A 201 -8.09 28.31 8.74
N LEU A 202 -8.19 29.21 7.76
CA LEU A 202 -8.78 30.55 7.95
C LEU A 202 -10.24 30.47 8.41
N GLY A 203 -11.03 29.55 7.84
CA GLY A 203 -12.42 29.35 8.25
C GLY A 203 -12.57 28.78 9.67
N VAL A 204 -11.65 27.89 10.09
CA VAL A 204 -11.61 27.36 11.46
C VAL A 204 -11.23 28.45 12.46
N GLU A 205 -10.26 29.30 12.11
CA GLU A 205 -9.88 30.45 12.92
C GLU A 205 -11.06 31.43 13.09
N ALA A 206 -11.74 31.78 11.99
CA ALA A 206 -12.93 32.61 12.02
C ALA A 206 -14.00 32.01 12.95
N TYR A 207 -14.31 30.71 12.82
CA TYR A 207 -15.25 30.01 13.70
C TYR A 207 -14.87 30.10 15.19
N ARG A 208 -13.59 29.86 15.53
CA ARG A 208 -13.10 29.90 16.92
C ARG A 208 -13.23 31.31 17.51
N ILE A 209 -12.90 32.34 16.73
CA ILE A 209 -12.98 33.73 17.19
C ILE A 209 -14.43 34.16 17.36
N LEU A 210 -15.32 33.82 16.42
CA LEU A 210 -16.76 34.08 16.52
C LEU A 210 -17.38 33.40 17.74
N LYS A 211 -16.97 32.16 18.05
CA LYS A 211 -17.41 31.43 19.24
C LYS A 211 -16.93 32.11 20.54
N SER A 212 -15.81 32.82 20.51
CA SER A 212 -15.23 33.51 21.68
C SER A 212 -15.93 34.83 22.06
N GLY A 213 -16.86 35.33 21.23
CA GLY A 213 -17.68 36.52 21.54
C GLY A 213 -16.99 37.88 21.38
N LYS A 214 -15.74 37.93 20.89
CA LYS A 214 -15.03 39.19 20.64
C LYS A 214 -15.52 39.86 19.35
N SER A 215 -16.46 40.80 19.46
CA SER A 215 -17.19 41.37 18.30
C SER A 215 -16.31 41.98 17.21
N SER A 216 -15.27 42.77 17.55
CA SER A 216 -14.40 43.42 16.56
C SER A 216 -13.43 42.43 15.88
N ALA A 217 -12.73 41.60 16.66
CA ALA A 217 -11.83 40.57 16.12
C ALA A 217 -12.58 39.50 15.31
N ALA A 218 -13.82 39.18 15.70
CA ALA A 218 -14.67 38.26 14.95
C ALA A 218 -15.02 38.79 13.56
N PHE A 219 -15.28 40.10 13.45
CA PHE A 219 -15.57 40.73 12.16
C PHE A 219 -14.34 40.72 11.24
N GLU A 220 -13.16 41.03 11.78
CA GLU A 220 -11.90 41.01 11.03
C GLU A 220 -11.54 39.60 10.53
N ALA A 221 -11.61 38.59 11.40
CA ALA A 221 -11.32 37.21 11.03
C ALA A 221 -12.30 36.67 9.99
N ALA A 222 -13.59 37.00 10.13
CA ALA A 222 -14.60 36.61 9.16
C ALA A 222 -14.44 37.33 7.81
N ARG A 223 -14.06 38.61 7.83
CA ARG A 223 -13.73 39.37 6.61
C ARG A 223 -12.49 38.78 5.93
N ALA A 224 -11.45 38.46 6.68
CA ALA A 224 -10.24 37.83 6.14
C ALA A 224 -10.56 36.49 5.47
N PHE A 225 -11.42 35.67 6.08
CA PHE A 225 -11.90 34.43 5.46
C PHE A 225 -12.69 34.71 4.17
N ARG A 226 -13.60 35.70 4.16
CA ARG A 226 -14.33 36.11 2.94
C ARG A 226 -13.38 36.57 1.83
N ASP A 227 -12.47 37.49 2.13
CA ASP A 227 -11.53 38.04 1.14
C ASP A 227 -10.62 36.94 0.57
N ALA A 228 -10.20 35.99 1.42
CA ALA A 228 -9.46 34.81 1.01
C ALA A 228 -10.26 33.88 0.08
N THR A 229 -11.56 33.67 0.34
CA THR A 229 -12.43 32.94 -0.60
C THR A 229 -12.58 33.68 -1.93
N GLU A 230 -12.69 35.01 -1.91
CA GLU A 230 -12.82 35.83 -3.11
C GLU A 230 -11.54 35.80 -3.96
N MET A 231 -10.38 35.85 -3.31
CA MET A 231 -9.07 35.67 -3.96
C MET A 231 -8.96 34.30 -4.63
N ALA A 232 -9.42 33.24 -3.96
CA ALA A 232 -9.43 31.91 -4.53
C ALA A 232 -10.37 31.80 -5.74
N VAL A 233 -11.48 32.53 -5.76
CA VAL A 233 -12.48 32.45 -6.84
C VAL A 233 -12.13 33.31 -8.06
N ARG A 234 -11.61 34.52 -7.83
CA ARG A 234 -11.44 35.56 -8.86
C ARG A 234 -10.00 35.75 -9.32
N GLY A 235 -9.05 35.03 -8.72
CA GLY A 235 -7.63 35.12 -9.07
C GLY A 235 -7.27 34.34 -10.35
N PRO A 236 -6.37 34.88 -11.20
CA PRO A 236 -5.89 34.18 -12.41
C PRO A 236 -5.20 32.84 -12.09
N TYR A 237 -4.68 32.72 -10.87
CA TYR A 237 -3.99 31.53 -10.37
C TYR A 237 -4.89 30.27 -10.33
N MET A 238 -6.20 30.41 -10.12
CA MET A 238 -7.08 29.24 -10.01
C MET A 238 -7.43 28.59 -11.35
N ASP A 239 -7.49 29.37 -12.43
CA ASP A 239 -7.73 28.83 -13.76
C ASP A 239 -6.48 28.09 -14.28
N GLU A 240 -5.28 28.51 -13.88
CA GLU A 240 -4.02 27.89 -14.30
C GLU A 240 -3.66 26.62 -13.52
N MET A 241 -3.98 26.53 -12.23
CA MET A 241 -3.55 25.41 -11.39
C MET A 241 -4.41 24.14 -11.50
N GLY A 242 -5.55 24.18 -12.20
CA GLY A 242 -6.36 22.99 -12.48
C GLY A 242 -6.93 22.26 -11.25
N PHE A 243 -6.84 22.87 -10.06
CA PHE A 243 -7.18 22.23 -8.78
C PHE A 243 -8.67 21.87 -8.62
N LEU A 244 -9.57 22.44 -9.43
CA LEU A 244 -11.01 22.36 -9.21
C LEU A 244 -11.79 21.99 -10.47
N SER A 245 -12.75 21.08 -10.32
CA SER A 245 -13.74 20.78 -11.37
C SER A 245 -14.60 22.03 -11.67
N LYS A 246 -15.23 22.05 -12.84
CA LYS A 246 -16.13 23.16 -13.24
C LYS A 246 -17.25 23.38 -12.22
N GLU A 247 -17.80 22.30 -11.67
CA GLU A 247 -18.86 22.35 -10.65
C GLU A 247 -18.33 22.84 -9.30
N ALA A 248 -17.15 22.37 -8.89
CA ALA A 248 -16.50 22.86 -7.67
C ALA A 248 -16.20 24.37 -7.77
N ARG A 249 -15.84 24.85 -8.96
CA ARG A 249 -15.65 26.29 -9.24
C ARG A 249 -16.96 27.09 -9.15
N LEU A 250 -18.07 26.54 -9.64
CA LEU A 250 -19.39 27.15 -9.49
C LEU A 250 -19.80 27.22 -8.02
N MET A 251 -19.53 26.18 -7.23
CA MET A 251 -19.81 26.20 -5.79
C MET A 251 -18.89 27.17 -5.04
N LEU A 252 -17.59 27.21 -5.38
CA LEU A 252 -16.63 28.12 -4.78
C LEU A 252 -17.06 29.59 -4.95
N ARG A 253 -17.68 29.93 -6.09
CA ARG A 253 -18.22 31.27 -6.38
C ARG A 253 -19.32 31.71 -5.42
N GLU A 254 -20.08 30.77 -4.86
CA GLU A 254 -21.17 31.06 -3.92
C GLU A 254 -20.69 31.20 -2.47
N LEU A 255 -19.49 30.70 -2.15
CA LEU A 255 -18.98 30.71 -0.77
C LEU A 255 -18.93 32.11 -0.13
N PRO A 256 -18.47 33.18 -0.81
CA PRO A 256 -18.44 34.52 -0.21
C PRO A 256 -19.83 34.98 0.24
N ILE A 257 -20.86 34.73 -0.57
CA ILE A 257 -22.26 35.10 -0.29
C ILE A 257 -22.78 34.29 0.90
N MET A 258 -22.50 32.99 0.94
CA MET A 258 -22.88 32.13 2.07
C MET A 258 -22.24 32.57 3.39
N ILE A 259 -20.98 33.01 3.34
CA ILE A 259 -20.27 33.56 4.50
C ILE A 259 -20.95 34.84 4.97
N GLU A 260 -21.29 35.75 4.05
CA GLU A 260 -22.00 36.98 4.39
C GLU A 260 -23.35 36.72 5.05
N HIS A 261 -24.15 35.78 4.53
CA HIS A 261 -25.42 35.39 5.14
C HIS A 261 -25.22 34.84 6.56
N CYS A 262 -24.24 33.95 6.76
CA CYS A 262 -23.93 33.41 8.09
C CYS A 262 -23.55 34.52 9.09
N LEU A 263 -22.80 35.52 8.64
CA LEU A 263 -22.39 36.64 9.49
C LEU A 263 -23.56 37.56 9.82
N GLN A 264 -24.37 37.93 8.81
CA GLN A 264 -25.57 38.75 9.01
C GLN A 264 -26.52 38.11 10.02
N ASP A 265 -26.75 36.81 9.90
CA ASP A 265 -27.60 36.05 10.83
C ASP A 265 -26.99 35.99 12.24
N PHE A 266 -25.69 35.71 12.34
CA PHE A 266 -25.00 35.61 13.64
C PHE A 266 -25.03 36.94 14.40
N PHE A 267 -24.71 38.05 13.74
CA PHE A 267 -24.73 39.38 14.36
C PHE A 267 -26.15 39.88 14.61
N GLY A 268 -27.10 39.59 13.71
CA GLY A 268 -28.52 39.91 13.88
C GLY A 268 -29.16 39.19 15.07
N ASN A 269 -28.83 37.90 15.27
CA ASN A 269 -29.31 37.12 16.40
C ASN A 269 -28.60 37.44 17.71
N SER A 270 -27.29 37.73 17.68
CA SER A 270 -26.53 38.17 18.87
C SER A 270 -27.12 39.45 19.47
N SER A 271 -27.51 40.41 18.62
CA SER A 271 -28.18 41.66 19.04
C SER A 271 -29.53 41.39 19.71
N ARG A 272 -30.32 40.45 19.17
CA ARG A 272 -31.63 40.05 19.75
C ARG A 272 -31.48 39.27 21.06
N HIS A 273 -30.42 38.48 21.20
CA HIS A 273 -30.14 37.70 22.40
C HIS A 273 -29.66 38.60 23.56
N GLN A 274 -28.84 39.62 23.28
CA GLN A 274 -28.46 40.63 24.27
C GLN A 274 -29.68 41.44 24.74
N LEU A 275 -30.54 41.88 23.82
CA LEU A 275 -31.80 42.58 24.15
C LEU A 275 -32.78 41.73 24.98
N ARG A 276 -32.75 40.40 24.86
CA ARG A 276 -33.56 39.48 25.67
C ARG A 276 -32.98 39.26 27.07
N LEU A 277 -31.66 39.24 27.20
CA LEU A 277 -30.97 39.12 28.49
C LEU A 277 -31.11 40.40 29.33
N ASP A 278 -31.05 41.58 28.70
CA ASP A 278 -31.25 42.87 29.38
C ASP A 278 -32.69 43.11 29.84
N LYS A 279 -33.67 42.42 29.22
CA LYS A 279 -35.10 42.48 29.60
C LYS A 279 -35.50 41.41 30.62
N ALA A 280 -34.60 40.53 31.05
CA ALA A 280 -34.91 39.56 32.09
C ALA A 280 -35.07 40.30 33.44
N PRO A 281 -36.20 40.13 34.16
CA PRO A 281 -36.37 40.78 35.45
C PRO A 281 -35.27 40.32 36.40
N LYS A 282 -34.51 41.27 36.94
CA LYS A 282 -33.59 41.02 38.06
C LYS A 282 -34.44 40.48 39.20
N LYS A 283 -34.30 39.19 39.51
CA LYS A 283 -34.88 38.62 40.72
C LYS A 283 -34.17 39.27 41.91
N GLU A 284 -34.91 40.10 42.64
CA GLU A 284 -34.59 40.51 44.02
C GLU A 284 -34.72 39.32 44.97
#